data_AF-A0A2W6DA49-F1
#
_entry.id   AF-A0A2W6DA49-F1
#
_cell.length_a   1.000
_cell.length_b   1.000
_cell.length_c   1.000
_cell.angle_alpha   90.00
_cell.angle_beta   90.00
_cell.angle_gamma   90.00
#
_symmetry.space_group_name_H-M   'P 1'
#
loop_
_entity.id
_entity.type
_entity.pdbx_description
1 polymer ?
#
loop_
_entity_poly.entity_id
_entity_poly.type
_entity_poly.pdbx_seq_one_letter_code
_entity_poly.pdbx_strand_id
1 'polypeptide(L)'
;MTTPGGVRVEIGLLSGLGNDVKSAGAPLREAATTIAGIKPSSDRDPVAVRVGLARTQAAALQALSAAAIRLAQSVEHGGGSMVAASPAYQAVDEQGRRATSRIAGGG
;
A
#
# COMPACT_ATOMS: atom_id res chain seq x y z
N MET A 1 -35.43 17.73 1.75
CA MET A 1 -34.97 17.20 0.45
C MET A 1 -33.46 16.99 0.57
N THR A 2 -33.02 15.76 0.82
CA THR A 2 -31.60 15.40 0.93
C THR A 2 -31.09 15.08 -0.46
N THR A 3 -30.06 15.81 -0.91
CA THR A 3 -29.42 15.57 -2.22
C THR A 3 -28.78 14.18 -2.23
N PRO A 4 -29.06 13.32 -3.24
CA PRO A 4 -28.40 12.02 -3.33
C PRO A 4 -26.91 12.17 -3.66
N GLY A 5 -26.06 11.51 -2.88
CA GLY A 5 -24.79 10.95 -3.37
C GLY A 5 -23.64 11.89 -3.70
N GLY A 6 -23.56 13.08 -3.11
CA GLY A 6 -22.33 13.88 -3.15
C GLY A 6 -21.24 13.17 -2.34
N VAL A 7 -20.50 12.26 -2.96
CA VAL A 7 -19.21 11.83 -2.41
C VAL A 7 -18.36 13.09 -2.38
N ARG A 8 -18.36 13.81 -1.25
CA ARG A 8 -17.30 14.76 -0.93
C ARG A 8 -16.07 13.89 -0.73
N VAL A 9 -15.47 13.49 -1.84
CA VAL A 9 -14.12 12.98 -1.84
C VAL A 9 -13.32 14.13 -1.22
N GLU A 10 -12.72 13.94 -0.06
CA GLU A 10 -11.74 14.89 0.46
C GLU A 10 -10.49 14.73 -0.41
N ILE A 11 -10.53 15.31 -1.60
CA ILE A 11 -9.56 15.03 -2.67
C ILE A 11 -8.14 15.44 -2.26
N GLY A 12 -8.03 16.44 -1.38
CA GLY A 12 -6.76 16.79 -0.72
C GLY A 12 -6.17 15.66 0.12
N LEU A 13 -7.01 14.83 0.76
CA LEU A 13 -6.56 13.68 1.54
C LEU A 13 -6.14 12.49 0.68
N LEU A 14 -6.68 12.34 -0.54
CA LEU A 14 -6.37 11.20 -1.41
C LEU A 14 -4.92 11.19 -1.90
N SER A 15 -4.38 12.36 -2.26
CA SER A 15 -2.97 12.49 -2.63
C SER A 15 -2.04 12.28 -1.44
N GLY A 16 -2.39 12.83 -0.27
CA GLY A 16 -1.63 12.65 0.97
C GLY A 16 -1.59 11.18 1.38
N LEU A 17 -2.77 10.57 1.54
CA LEU A 17 -2.92 9.15 1.87
C LEU A 17 -2.25 8.24 0.84
N GLY A 18 -2.37 8.56 -0.45
CA GLY A 18 -1.70 7.80 -1.51
C GLY A 18 -0.17 7.84 -1.38
N ASN A 19 0.40 9.00 -1.04
CA ASN A 19 1.83 9.12 -0.77
C ASN A 19 2.24 8.38 0.51
N ASP A 20 1.43 8.45 1.58
CA ASP A 20 1.70 7.74 2.83
C ASP A 20 1.71 6.22 2.62
N VAL A 21 0.70 5.69 1.94
CA VAL A 21 0.58 4.26 1.59
C VAL A 21 1.74 3.83 0.69
N LYS A 22 2.09 4.65 -0.32
CA LYS A 22 3.22 4.37 -1.20
C LYS A 22 4.55 4.34 -0.43
N SER A 23 4.74 5.26 0.52
CA SER A 23 5.97 5.36 1.31
C SER A 23 6.21 4.13 2.19
N ALA A 24 5.15 3.44 2.61
CA ALA A 24 5.24 2.20 3.39
C ALA A 24 5.90 1.03 2.62
N GLY A 25 6.06 1.13 1.29
CA GLY A 25 6.77 0.13 0.49
C GLY A 25 8.25 0.01 0.84
N ALA A 26 8.95 1.12 1.11
CA ALA A 26 10.39 1.07 1.38
C ALA A 26 10.73 0.32 2.69
N PRO A 27 10.06 0.58 3.83
CA PRO A 27 10.24 -0.22 5.04
C PRO A 27 9.92 -1.71 4.84
N LEU A 28 8.93 -2.06 4.02
CA LEU A 28 8.59 -3.45 3.72
C LEU A 28 9.69 -4.15 2.92
N ARG A 29 10.35 -3.45 1.98
CA ARG A 29 11.51 -3.98 1.24
C ARG A 29 12.73 -4.14 2.14
N GLU A 30 12.95 -3.21 3.05
CA GLU A 30 14.00 -3.30 4.05
C GLU A 30 13.78 -4.55 4.92
N ALA A 31 12.58 -4.72 5.48
CA ALA A 31 12.21 -5.90 6.25
C ALA A 31 12.40 -7.19 5.45
N ALA A 32 11.99 -7.22 4.18
CA ALA A 32 12.18 -8.38 3.31
C ALA A 32 13.66 -8.74 3.12
N THR A 33 14.52 -7.73 3.00
CA THR A 33 15.98 -7.88 2.89
C THR A 33 16.57 -8.41 4.19
N THR A 34 16.13 -7.86 5.33
CA THR A 34 16.54 -8.35 6.66
C THR A 34 16.17 -9.81 6.85
N ILE A 35 14.94 -10.21 6.50
CA ILE A 35 14.47 -11.60 6.61
C ILE A 35 15.30 -12.53 5.72
N ALA A 36 15.62 -12.12 4.49
CA ALA A 36 16.45 -12.91 3.57
C ALA A 36 17.88 -13.11 4.11
N GLY A 37 18.38 -12.20 4.95
CA GLY A 37 19.69 -12.29 5.58
C GLY A 37 19.74 -13.19 6.83
N ILE A 38 18.61 -13.66 7.35
CA ILE A 38 18.57 -14.49 8.57
C ILE A 38 19.14 -15.88 8.26
N LYS A 39 20.18 -16.26 9.01
CA LYS A 39 20.74 -17.64 8.98
C LYS A 39 20.01 -18.51 10.01
N PRO A 40 19.63 -19.75 9.68
CA PRO A 40 19.09 -20.70 10.64
C PRO A 40 20.12 -20.98 11.75
N SER A 41 19.69 -20.98 13.02
CA SER A 41 20.58 -21.27 14.17
C SER A 41 20.86 -22.76 14.29
N SER A 42 22.08 -23.13 14.73
CA SER A 42 22.61 -24.50 14.64
C SER A 42 22.90 -25.20 15.97
N ASP A 43 22.61 -24.59 17.12
CA ASP A 43 23.43 -24.87 18.32
C ASP A 43 22.94 -25.97 19.27
N ARG A 44 21.76 -26.59 19.09
CA ARG A 44 21.21 -27.49 20.14
C ARG A 44 20.61 -28.86 19.74
N ASP A 45 20.67 -29.30 18.48
CA ASP A 45 20.02 -30.56 18.06
C ASP A 45 20.91 -31.59 17.31
N PRO A 46 20.55 -32.90 17.34
CA PRO A 46 21.22 -33.94 16.56
C PRO A 46 21.20 -33.63 15.06
N VAL A 47 22.29 -33.98 14.34
CA VAL A 47 22.59 -33.49 12.97
C VAL A 47 21.44 -33.69 11.97
N ALA A 48 20.76 -34.85 11.99
CA ALA A 48 19.65 -35.12 11.06
C ALA A 48 18.43 -34.23 11.30
N VAL A 49 18.06 -34.01 12.57
CA VAL A 49 16.99 -33.08 12.97
C VAL A 49 17.38 -31.64 12.60
N ARG A 50 18.65 -31.28 12.78
CA ARG A 50 19.20 -29.96 12.42
C ARG A 50 19.12 -29.66 10.93
N VAL A 51 19.49 -30.61 10.06
CA VAL A 51 19.42 -30.44 8.60
C VAL A 51 17.97 -30.28 8.13
N GLY A 52 17.06 -31.10 8.66
CA GLY A 52 15.62 -30.99 8.32
C GLY A 52 15.00 -29.69 8.81
N LEU A 53 15.28 -29.30 10.06
CA LEU A 53 14.77 -28.07 10.67
C LEU A 53 15.34 -26.82 9.97
N ALA A 54 16.65 -26.78 9.71
CA ALA A 54 17.30 -25.67 9.02
C ALA A 54 16.76 -25.49 7.59
N ARG A 55 16.49 -26.58 6.87
CA ARG A 55 15.88 -26.53 5.53
C ARG A 55 14.47 -25.96 5.58
N THR A 56 13.67 -26.37 6.57
CA THR A 56 12.30 -25.87 6.76
C THR A 56 12.28 -24.39 7.15
N GLN A 57 13.17 -23.97 8.05
CA GLN A 57 13.32 -22.57 8.45
C GLN A 57 13.80 -21.69 7.28
N ALA A 58 14.78 -22.17 6.50
CA ALA A 58 15.24 -21.45 5.31
C ALA A 58 14.11 -21.26 4.28
N ALA A 59 13.30 -22.30 4.05
CA ALA A 59 12.14 -22.21 3.17
C ALA A 59 11.09 -21.20 3.70
N ALA A 60 10.82 -21.21 5.00
CA ALA A 60 9.90 -20.28 5.63
C ALA A 60 10.38 -18.82 5.55
N LEU A 61 11.67 -18.56 5.79
CA LEU A 61 12.28 -17.23 5.67
C LEU A 61 12.24 -16.72 4.23
N GLN A 62 12.54 -17.59 3.26
CA GLN A 62 12.41 -17.24 1.83
C GLN A 62 10.96 -16.90 1.45
N ALA A 63 10.00 -17.73 1.88
CA ALA A 63 8.59 -17.49 1.61
C ALA A 63 8.09 -16.17 2.24
N LEU A 64 8.53 -15.86 3.47
CA LEU A 64 8.20 -14.63 4.17
C LEU A 64 8.81 -13.40 3.49
N SER A 65 10.09 -13.47 3.12
CA SER A 65 10.76 -12.40 2.37
C SER A 65 10.06 -12.11 1.05
N ALA A 66 9.70 -13.16 0.29
CA ALA A 66 8.95 -13.02 -0.95
C ALA A 66 7.54 -12.41 -0.73
N ALA A 67 6.86 -12.78 0.36
CA ALA A 67 5.57 -12.19 0.71
C ALA A 67 5.69 -10.70 1.06
N ALA A 68 6.72 -10.31 1.81
CA ALA A 68 6.99 -8.91 2.14
C ALA A 68 7.29 -8.07 0.88
N ILE A 69 8.05 -8.61 -0.08
CA ILE A 69 8.29 -7.94 -1.39
C ILE A 69 6.98 -7.74 -2.15
N ARG A 70 6.13 -8.77 -2.25
CA ARG A 70 4.82 -8.65 -2.92
C ARG A 70 3.94 -7.61 -2.25
N LEU A 71 3.94 -7.57 -0.92
CA LEU A 71 3.20 -6.56 -0.17
C LEU A 71 3.73 -5.15 -0.45
N ALA A 72 5.05 -4.97 -0.47
CA ALA A 72 5.69 -3.69 -0.81
C ALA A 72 5.27 -3.19 -2.20
N GLN A 73 5.30 -4.07 -3.20
CA GLN A 73 4.84 -3.76 -4.56
C GLN A 73 3.36 -3.37 -4.58
N SER A 74 2.52 -4.08 -3.83
CA SER A 74 1.08 -3.81 -3.77
C SER A 74 0.78 -2.44 -3.14
N VAL A 75 1.44 -2.07 -2.04
CA VAL A 75 1.20 -0.77 -1.39
C VAL A 75 1.74 0.39 -2.21
N GLU A 76 2.88 0.23 -2.88
CA GLU A 76 3.40 1.25 -3.78
C GLU A 76 2.50 1.47 -4.99
N HIS A 77 2.00 0.39 -5.57
CA HIS A 77 1.06 0.46 -6.68
C HIS A 77 -0.29 1.06 -6.26
N GLY A 78 -0.83 0.63 -5.12
CA GLY A 78 -2.07 1.15 -4.56
C GLY A 78 -1.97 2.64 -4.23
N GLY A 79 -0.94 3.03 -3.49
CA GLY A 79 -0.68 4.44 -3.17
C GLY A 79 -0.43 5.29 -4.42
N GLY A 80 0.34 4.78 -5.38
CA GLY A 80 0.53 5.44 -6.68
C GLY A 80 -0.76 5.64 -7.46
N SER A 81 -1.67 4.66 -7.44
CA SER A 81 -2.99 4.76 -8.08
C SER A 81 -3.88 5.82 -7.43
N MET A 82 -3.83 5.94 -6.10
CA MET A 82 -4.56 6.98 -5.35
C MET A 82 -4.07 8.39 -5.70
N VAL A 83 -2.74 8.57 -5.77
CA VAL A 83 -2.14 9.84 -6.20
C VAL A 83 -2.52 10.16 -7.65
N ALA A 84 -2.48 9.17 -8.54
CA ALA A 84 -2.83 9.35 -9.95
C ALA A 84 -4.31 9.65 -10.18
N ALA A 85 -5.21 9.14 -9.33
CA ALA A 85 -6.65 9.40 -9.42
C ALA A 85 -7.05 10.78 -8.89
N SER A 86 -6.25 11.39 -8.02
CA SER A 86 -6.57 12.66 -7.36
C SER A 86 -6.92 13.80 -8.35
N PRO A 87 -6.15 14.09 -9.42
CA PRO A 87 -6.49 15.14 -10.38
C PRO A 87 -7.83 14.95 -11.08
N ALA A 88 -8.20 13.69 -11.39
CA ALA A 88 -9.48 13.39 -12.02
C ALA A 88 -10.65 13.74 -11.07
N TYR A 89 -10.53 13.40 -9.79
CA TYR A 89 -11.53 13.79 -8.80
C TYR A 89 -11.56 15.31 -8.57
N GLN A 90 -10.42 16.01 -8.58
CA GLN A 90 -10.37 17.49 -8.52
C GLN A 90 -11.12 18.14 -9.67
N ALA A 91 -10.93 17.63 -10.89
CA ALA A 91 -11.61 18.14 -12.06
C ALA A 91 -13.13 17.95 -11.98
N VAL A 92 -13.59 16.79 -11.50
CA VAL A 92 -15.03 16.50 -11.32
C VAL A 92 -15.65 17.42 -10.25
N ASP A 93 -14.98 17.60 -9.10
CA ASP A 93 -15.46 18.50 -8.05
C ASP A 93 -15.54 19.97 -8.51
N GLU A 94 -14.50 20.44 -9.22
CA GLU A 94 -14.47 21.78 -9.80
C GLU A 94 -15.62 21.99 -10.80
N GLN A 95 -15.89 21.02 -11.67
CA GLN A 95 -17.01 21.08 -12.61
C GLN A 95 -18.36 21.11 -11.90
N GLY A 96 -18.55 20.29 -10.87
CA GLY A 96 -19.76 20.27 -10.04
C GLY A 96 -20.00 21.62 -9.34
N ARG A 97 -18.96 22.23 -8.79
CA ARG A 97 -19.04 23.56 -8.17
C ARG A 97 -19.45 24.63 -9.18
N ARG A 98 -18.81 24.66 -10.36
CA ARG A 98 -19.16 25.60 -11.45
C ARG A 98 -20.59 25.42 -11.95
N ALA A 99 -21.07 24.18 -12.06
CA ALA A 99 -22.45 23.90 -12.46
C ALA A 99 -23.45 24.44 -11.42
N THR A 100 -23.18 24.19 -10.14
CA THR A 100 -24.04 24.65 -9.03
C THR A 100 -24.07 26.17 -8.93
N SER A 101 -22.92 26.84 -9.04
CA SER A 101 -22.82 28.31 -9.05
C SER A 101 -23.59 28.95 -10.20
N ARG A 102 -23.59 28.34 -11.39
CA ARG A 102 -24.39 28.83 -12.53
C ARG A 102 -25.89 28.73 -12.30
N ILE A 103 -26.36 27.67 -11.63
CA ILE A 103 -27.78 27.49 -11.31
C ILE A 103 -28.23 28.47 -10.23
N ALA A 104 -27.38 28.77 -9.24
CA ALA A 104 -27.71 29.66 -8.13
C ALA A 104 -27.62 31.17 -8.47
N GLY A 105 -26.86 31.55 -9.52
CA GLY A 105 -26.58 32.95 -9.87
C GLY A 105 -27.37 33.52 -11.05
N GLY A 106 -28.25 32.76 -11.69
CA GLY A 106 -29.07 33.20 -12.82
C GLY A 106 -30.52 33.45 -12.41
N GLY A 107 -30.79 34.66 -11.92
CA GLY A 107 -32.14 35.25 -11.82
C GLY A 107 -32.31 36.34 -12.86
#